data_AF-A0A1B6HJH2-F1
#
_entry.id   AF-A0A1B6HJH2-F1
#
_cell.length_a   1.000
_cell.length_b   1.000
_cell.length_c   1.000
_cell.angle_alpha   90.00
_cell.angle_beta   90.00
_cell.angle_gamma   90.00
#
_symmetry.space_group_name_H-M   'P 1'
#
loop_
_entity.id
_entity.type
_entity.pdbx_description
1 polymer ?
#
loop_
_entity_poly.entity_id
_entity_poly.type
_entity_poly.pdbx_seq_one_letter_code
_entity_poly.pdbx_strand_id
1 'polypeptide(L)'
;HPVYCLSVVGTQNAHNLISVSTDGRLCSWSLDMLSQPQEILELQHRQSKAIAAMCLAFPHNDVNNFVVGSEEGAVYSACRHGSKAGVTETYEGHQAPVTGIDTHKVQEGIDLSHLFLTSSFDWTIKLWNLKENKPL
;
A
#
# COMPACT_ATOMS: atom_id res chain seq x y z
N HIS A 1 16.36 8.13 1.74
CA HIS A 1 15.09 8.76 2.13
C HIS A 1 14.52 8.02 3.34
N PRO A 2 13.78 8.68 4.26
CA PRO A 2 13.19 8.03 5.44
C PRO A 2 12.21 6.90 5.07
N VAL A 3 12.18 5.85 5.90
CA VAL A 3 11.23 4.73 5.80
C VAL A 3 10.03 5.04 6.70
N TYR A 4 8.84 5.15 6.12
CA TYR A 4 7.62 5.47 6.86
C TYR A 4 6.76 4.25 7.16
N CYS A 5 6.90 3.19 6.36
CA CYS A 5 6.06 2.01 6.47
C CYS A 5 6.91 0.76 6.62
N LEU A 6 6.51 -0.10 7.55
CA LEU A 6 7.04 -1.46 7.72
C LEU A 6 5.87 -2.41 7.96
N SER A 7 5.79 -3.49 7.19
CA SER A 7 4.75 -4.52 7.36
C SER A 7 5.31 -5.91 7.07
N VAL A 8 4.97 -6.88 7.92
CA VAL A 8 5.27 -8.30 7.66
C VAL A 8 4.10 -8.92 6.92
N VAL A 9 4.39 -9.70 5.89
CA VAL A 9 3.42 -10.27 4.96
C VAL A 9 3.81 -11.69 4.59
N GLY A 10 2.82 -12.57 4.43
CA GLY A 10 3.05 -13.98 4.08
C GLY A 10 2.37 -14.94 5.05
N THR A 11 2.77 -16.21 4.99
CA THR A 11 2.25 -17.31 5.83
C THR A 11 3.28 -17.71 6.88
N GLN A 12 2.87 -18.40 7.96
CA GLN A 12 3.76 -18.83 9.07
C GLN A 12 5.14 -19.36 8.64
N ASN A 13 5.21 -20.02 7.48
CA ASN A 13 6.42 -20.66 6.98
C ASN A 13 7.08 -19.91 5.81
N ALA A 14 6.49 -18.82 5.33
CA ALA A 14 7.00 -18.00 4.24
C ALA A 14 6.53 -16.54 4.44
N HIS A 15 7.33 -15.78 5.18
CA HIS A 15 7.07 -14.38 5.50
C HIS A 15 8.19 -13.49 4.98
N ASN A 16 7.80 -12.36 4.40
CA ASN A 16 8.70 -11.29 4.00
C ASN A 16 8.36 -10.04 4.82
N LEU A 17 9.39 -9.29 5.20
CA LEU A 17 9.23 -7.94 5.71
C LEU A 17 9.22 -6.98 4.52
N ILE A 18 8.26 -6.06 4.49
CA ILE A 18 8.14 -5.03 3.47
C ILE A 18 8.41 -3.68 4.11
N SER A 19 9.31 -2.91 3.50
CA SER A 19 9.57 -1.53 3.88
C SER A 19 9.25 -0.61 2.72
N VAL A 20 8.67 0.56 3.00
CA VAL A 20 8.44 1.59 1.98
C VAL A 20 9.01 2.92 2.45
N SER A 21 9.81 3.55 1.59
CA SER A 21 10.38 4.88 1.79
C SER A 21 9.65 5.96 1.01
N THR A 22 9.84 7.21 1.42
CA THR A 22 9.19 8.38 0.79
C THR A 22 9.68 8.71 -0.62
N ASP A 23 10.69 8.00 -1.12
CA ASP A 23 11.13 8.09 -2.52
C ASP A 23 10.43 7.04 -3.40
N GLY A 24 9.38 6.41 -2.90
CA GLY A 24 8.62 5.40 -3.62
C GLY A 24 9.33 4.06 -3.74
N ARG A 25 10.43 3.83 -3.02
CA ARG A 25 11.08 2.51 -3.01
C ARG A 25 10.39 1.58 -2.02
N LEU A 26 9.90 0.47 -2.55
CA LEU A 26 9.41 -0.67 -1.78
C LEU A 26 10.49 -1.75 -1.80
N CYS A 27 10.94 -2.17 -0.62
CA CYS A 27 11.91 -3.25 -0.49
C CYS A 27 11.26 -4.45 0.20
N SER A 28 11.47 -5.63 -0.37
CA SER A 28 11.10 -6.92 0.21
C SER A 28 12.33 -7.57 0.83
N TRP A 29 12.22 -7.95 2.09
CA TRP A 29 13.29 -8.52 2.90
C TRP A 29 12.89 -9.91 3.37
N SER A 30 13.83 -10.86 3.32
CA SER A 30 13.66 -12.14 4.00
C SER A 30 14.08 -11.97 5.47
N LEU A 31 13.30 -12.54 6.38
CA LEU A 31 13.62 -12.52 7.81
C LEU A 31 14.89 -13.34 8.13
N ASP A 32 15.28 -14.26 7.26
CA ASP A 32 16.52 -15.04 7.39
C ASP A 32 17.76 -14.25 6.94
N MET A 33 17.59 -13.21 6.12
CA MET A 33 18.68 -12.42 5.55
C MET A 33 18.31 -10.94 5.46
N LEU A 34 18.53 -10.22 6.57
CA LEU A 34 18.26 -8.78 6.68
C LEU A 34 19.44 -7.89 6.27
N SER A 35 20.54 -8.46 5.79
CA SER A 35 21.72 -7.69 5.37
C SER A 35 21.51 -6.90 4.08
N GLN A 36 20.62 -7.37 3.21
CA GLN A 36 20.24 -6.70 1.96
C GLN A 36 18.81 -7.08 1.57
N PRO A 37 18.06 -6.20 0.88
CA PRO A 37 16.73 -6.54 0.39
C PRO A 37 16.84 -7.59 -0.72
N GLN A 38 15.90 -8.53 -0.76
CA GLN A 38 15.82 -9.54 -1.83
C GLN A 38 15.27 -8.94 -3.12
N GLU A 39 14.30 -8.04 -3.00
CA GLU A 39 13.69 -7.37 -4.13
C GLU A 39 13.49 -5.89 -3.82
N ILE A 40 13.61 -5.06 -4.85
CA ILE A 40 13.37 -3.63 -4.80
C ILE A 40 12.41 -3.30 -5.93
N LEU A 41 11.28 -2.67 -5.59
CA LEU A 41 10.28 -2.18 -6.51
C LEU A 41 10.20 -0.66 -6.39
N GLU A 42 10.30 0.04 -7.51
CA GLU A 42 10.11 1.50 -7.55
C GLU A 42 8.64 1.82 -7.89
N LEU A 43 7.94 2.41 -6.92
CA LEU A 43 6.58 2.89 -7.05
C LEU A 43 6.60 4.24 -7.77
N GLN A 44 6.34 4.19 -9.08
CA GLN A 44 6.27 5.35 -9.93
C GLN A 44 4.87 5.51 -10.49
N HIS A 45 4.38 6.75 -10.50
CA HIS A 45 3.14 7.14 -11.16
C HIS A 45 3.47 8.06 -12.36
N ARG A 46 2.47 8.31 -13.22
CA ARG A 46 2.52 9.10 -14.48
C ARG A 46 3.78 9.96 -14.66
N GLN A 47 4.44 9.82 -15.81
CA GLN A 47 5.70 10.54 -16.16
C GLN A 47 6.91 10.15 -15.29
N SER A 48 6.94 8.92 -14.77
CA SER A 48 8.05 8.38 -13.96
C SER A 48 8.32 9.15 -12.66
N LYS A 49 7.28 9.81 -12.13
CA LYS A 49 7.37 10.50 -10.84
C LYS A 49 7.26 9.47 -9.72
N ALA A 50 8.25 9.46 -8.83
CA ALA A 50 8.22 8.62 -7.63
C ALA A 50 7.05 9.02 -6.72
N ILE A 51 6.36 8.02 -6.17
CA ILE A 51 5.27 8.24 -5.20
C ILE A 51 5.89 8.50 -3.83
N ALA A 52 5.59 9.67 -3.25
CA ALA A 52 5.94 9.98 -1.87
C ALA A 52 5.02 9.23 -0.89
N ALA A 53 5.33 7.97 -0.64
CA ALA A 53 4.55 7.08 0.21
C ALA A 53 4.65 7.46 1.70
N MET A 54 3.51 7.48 2.39
CA MET A 54 3.39 7.82 3.81
C MET A 54 2.79 6.70 4.66
N CYS A 55 1.89 5.91 4.08
CA CYS A 55 1.26 4.77 4.73
C CYS A 55 1.02 3.64 3.72
N LEU A 56 0.90 2.41 4.22
CA LEU A 56 0.77 1.18 3.44
C LEU A 56 -0.17 0.22 4.16
N ALA A 57 -1.02 -0.48 3.42
CA ALA A 57 -1.76 -1.62 3.94
C ALA A 57 -1.91 -2.74 2.89
N PHE A 58 -2.01 -3.98 3.36
CA PHE A 58 -2.30 -5.15 2.54
C PHE A 58 -3.73 -5.60 2.79
N PRO A 59 -4.57 -5.76 1.76
CA PRO A 59 -5.90 -6.34 1.91
C PRO A 59 -5.83 -7.74 2.53
N HIS A 60 -6.91 -8.12 3.21
CA HIS A 60 -6.95 -9.42 3.87
C HIS A 60 -6.79 -10.56 2.85
N ASN A 61 -5.94 -11.53 3.18
CA ASN A 61 -5.61 -12.68 2.33
C ASN A 61 -4.96 -12.33 0.97
N ASP A 62 -4.52 -11.08 0.79
CA ASP A 62 -3.76 -10.67 -0.38
C ASP A 62 -2.38 -10.15 0.04
N VAL A 63 -1.36 -10.95 -0.26
CA VAL A 63 0.02 -10.56 -0.02
C VAL A 63 0.62 -9.87 -1.25
N ASN A 64 0.06 -10.03 -2.45
CA ASN A 64 0.69 -9.49 -3.65
C ASN A 64 0.27 -8.05 -3.91
N ASN A 65 -1.01 -7.76 -3.69
CA ASN A 65 -1.57 -6.43 -3.88
C ASN A 65 -1.58 -5.67 -2.55
N PHE A 66 -1.35 -4.37 -2.65
CA PHE A 66 -1.32 -3.46 -1.52
C PHE A 66 -1.78 -2.09 -1.93
N VAL A 67 -2.15 -1.29 -0.93
CA VAL A 67 -2.54 0.10 -1.10
C VAL A 67 -1.54 1.02 -0.39
N VAL A 68 -1.22 2.14 -1.03
CA VAL A 68 -0.26 3.12 -0.55
C VAL A 68 -0.90 4.50 -0.52
N GLY A 69 -0.82 5.17 0.61
CA GLY A 69 -1.23 6.56 0.76
C GLY A 69 -0.03 7.47 0.55
N SER A 70 -0.25 8.59 -0.13
CA SER A 70 0.82 9.51 -0.52
C SER A 70 0.70 10.89 0.09
N GLU A 71 1.81 11.62 0.04
CA GLU A 71 1.89 13.02 0.48
C GLU A 71 1.00 13.96 -0.36
N GLU A 72 0.73 13.64 -1.62
CA GLU A 72 -0.11 14.48 -2.48
C GLU A 72 -1.62 14.26 -2.30
N GLY A 73 -2.03 13.39 -1.35
CA GLY A 73 -3.44 13.11 -1.07
C GLY A 73 -4.06 12.03 -1.97
N ALA A 74 -3.28 11.44 -2.87
CA ALA A 74 -3.70 10.28 -3.65
C ALA A 74 -3.42 8.97 -2.90
N VAL A 75 -4.24 7.97 -3.17
CA VAL A 75 -4.01 6.57 -2.77
C VAL A 75 -3.77 5.75 -4.03
N TYR A 76 -2.85 4.79 -3.96
CA TYR A 76 -2.50 3.93 -5.09
C TYR A 76 -2.68 2.47 -4.72
N SER A 77 -3.35 1.72 -5.59
CA SER A 77 -3.22 0.26 -5.57
C SER A 77 -1.97 -0.12 -6.36
N ALA A 78 -1.22 -1.09 -5.86
CA ALA A 78 -0.04 -1.60 -6.50
C ALA A 78 0.11 -3.11 -6.26
N CYS A 79 0.82 -3.78 -7.16
CA CYS A 79 1.16 -5.19 -7.04
C CYS A 79 2.68 -5.35 -6.93
N ARG A 80 3.15 -6.23 -6.04
CA ARG A 80 4.58 -6.41 -5.82
C ARG A 80 5.24 -7.34 -6.84
N HIS A 81 4.48 -8.30 -7.39
CA HIS A 81 5.00 -9.36 -8.26
C HIS A 81 4.14 -9.52 -9.53
N GLY A 82 4.69 -10.21 -10.52
CA GLY A 82 3.97 -10.60 -11.74
C GLY A 82 3.99 -9.52 -12.83
N SER A 83 3.18 -9.74 -13.88
CA SER A 83 3.16 -8.87 -15.07
C SER A 83 2.59 -7.48 -14.83
N LYS A 84 1.93 -7.26 -13.69
CA LYS A 84 1.36 -5.99 -13.25
C LYS A 84 2.13 -5.39 -12.06
N ALA A 85 3.39 -5.78 -11.86
CA ALA A 85 4.20 -5.22 -10.79
C ALA A 85 4.32 -3.70 -10.92
N GLY A 86 4.14 -2.98 -9.81
CA GLY A 86 4.05 -1.53 -9.76
C GLY A 86 2.61 -1.03 -9.53
N VAL A 87 2.41 0.25 -9.81
CA VAL A 87 1.13 0.96 -9.58
C VAL A 87 0.08 0.48 -10.59
N THR A 88 -1.08 0.05 -10.11
CA THR A 88 -2.17 -0.48 -10.92
C THR A 88 -3.35 0.48 -11.02
N GLU A 89 -3.74 1.12 -9.92
CA GLU A 89 -4.86 2.07 -9.87
C GLU A 89 -4.55 3.26 -8.97
N THR A 90 -5.35 4.32 -9.12
CA THR A 90 -5.21 5.58 -8.37
C THR A 90 -6.58 6.04 -7.89
N TYR A 91 -6.69 6.35 -6.60
CA TYR A 91 -7.86 6.90 -5.95
C TYR A 91 -7.54 8.33 -5.51
N GLU A 92 -8.19 9.30 -6.15
CA GLU A 92 -8.04 10.71 -5.85
C GLU A 92 -9.27 11.19 -5.07
N GLY A 93 -9.06 11.95 -3.99
CA GLY A 93 -10.18 12.56 -3.28
C GLY A 93 -9.84 13.22 -1.95
N HIS A 94 -8.67 12.94 -1.36
CA HIS A 94 -8.15 13.77 -0.28
C HIS A 94 -7.49 15.04 -0.82
N GLN A 95 -7.53 16.11 -0.04
CA GLN A 95 -6.94 17.41 -0.39
C GLN A 95 -5.61 17.68 0.33
N ALA A 96 -5.14 16.69 1.09
CA ALA A 96 -3.92 16.78 1.87
C ALA A 96 -3.31 15.37 2.05
N PRO A 97 -2.08 15.27 2.57
CA PRO A 97 -1.38 13.99 2.74
C PRO A 97 -2.22 12.90 3.41
N VAL A 98 -2.20 11.68 2.84
CA VAL A 98 -2.85 10.51 3.43
C VAL A 98 -1.88 9.89 4.44
N THR A 99 -2.29 9.87 5.71
CA THR A 99 -1.41 9.54 6.84
C THR A 99 -1.72 8.18 7.47
N GLY A 100 -2.87 7.59 7.16
CA GLY A 100 -3.20 6.24 7.60
C GLY A 100 -4.10 5.54 6.59
N ILE A 101 -3.87 4.24 6.44
CA ILE A 101 -4.73 3.32 5.69
C ILE A 101 -4.98 2.10 6.56
N ASP A 102 -6.23 1.62 6.59
CA ASP A 102 -6.56 0.33 7.18
C ASP A 102 -7.56 -0.42 6.30
N THR A 103 -7.24 -1.67 5.99
CA THR A 103 -8.07 -2.57 5.20
C THR A 103 -8.89 -3.45 6.12
N HIS A 104 -10.11 -3.81 5.72
CA HIS A 104 -10.93 -4.74 6.50
C HIS A 104 -10.25 -6.11 6.65
N LYS A 105 -10.19 -6.65 7.88
CA LYS A 105 -9.42 -7.88 8.23
C LYS A 105 -10.28 -9.07 8.67
N VAL A 106 -11.59 -8.89 8.83
CA VAL A 106 -12.45 -9.93 9.39
C VAL A 106 -12.82 -10.96 8.33
N GLN A 107 -12.66 -12.24 8.67
CA GLN A 107 -12.93 -13.40 7.79
C GLN A 107 -14.37 -13.92 7.90
N GLU A 108 -15.07 -13.65 9.01
CA GLU A 108 -16.39 -14.21 9.27
C GLU A 108 -17.50 -13.19 8.98
N GLY A 109 -18.51 -13.61 8.24
CA GLY A 109 -19.66 -12.79 7.87
C GLY A 109 -19.61 -12.32 6.41
N ILE A 110 -19.95 -11.04 6.20
CA ILE A 110 -20.03 -10.43 4.86
C ILE A 110 -18.61 -10.12 4.38
N ASP A 111 -18.28 -10.49 3.14
CA ASP A 111 -16.99 -10.17 2.52
C ASP A 111 -16.87 -8.67 2.23
N LEU A 112 -16.17 -7.95 3.11
CA LEU A 112 -15.83 -6.55 2.99
C LEU A 112 -14.32 -6.33 2.73
N SER A 113 -13.59 -7.37 2.31
CA SER A 113 -12.14 -7.30 2.03
C SER A 113 -11.77 -6.29 0.95
N HIS A 114 -12.73 -5.95 0.08
CA HIS A 114 -12.60 -4.92 -0.95
C HIS A 114 -12.67 -3.49 -0.39
N LEU A 115 -13.03 -3.31 0.88
CA LEU A 115 -13.14 -2.00 1.50
C LEU A 115 -11.89 -1.63 2.30
N PHE A 116 -11.51 -0.36 2.21
CA PHE A 116 -10.43 0.20 3.02
C PHE A 116 -10.73 1.64 3.43
N LEU A 117 -10.23 2.00 4.61
CA LEU A 117 -10.31 3.33 5.18
C LEU A 117 -9.01 4.06 4.97
N THR A 118 -9.12 5.38 4.86
CA THR A 118 -8.00 6.31 4.76
C THR A 118 -8.23 7.48 5.70
N SER A 119 -7.17 8.03 6.25
CA SER A 119 -7.21 9.26 7.07
C SER A 119 -6.19 10.26 6.53
N SER A 120 -6.56 11.53 6.53
CA SER A 120 -5.76 12.59 5.92
C SER A 120 -5.70 13.85 6.78
N PHE A 121 -4.69 14.68 6.50
CA PHE A 121 -4.54 16.02 7.07
C PHE A 121 -5.60 17.02 6.57
N ASP A 122 -6.46 16.64 5.63
CA ASP A 122 -7.65 17.41 5.24
C ASP A 122 -8.81 17.27 6.26
N TRP A 123 -8.53 16.62 7.39
CA TRP A 123 -9.45 16.34 8.49
C TRP A 123 -10.62 15.43 8.11
N THR A 124 -10.43 14.60 7.08
CA THR A 124 -11.43 13.63 6.66
C THR A 124 -10.93 12.20 6.81
N ILE A 125 -11.89 11.30 6.97
CA ILE A 125 -11.72 9.86 6.78
C ILE A 125 -12.59 9.47 5.59
N LYS A 126 -12.04 8.71 4.65
CA LYS A 126 -12.78 8.22 3.48
C LYS A 126 -12.76 6.71 3.42
N LEU A 127 -13.91 6.15 3.04
CA LEU A 127 -14.10 4.75 2.74
C LEU A 127 -14.03 4.55 1.23
N TRP A 128 -13.26 3.56 0.82
CA TRP A 128 -12.98 3.28 -0.58
C TRP A 128 -13.28 1.82 -0.90
N ASN A 129 -13.44 1.54 -2.19
CA ASN A 129 -13.66 0.20 -2.72
C ASN A 129 -12.55 -0.15 -3.72
N LEU A 130 -11.80 -1.22 -3.49
CA LEU A 130 -10.76 -1.71 -4.39
C LEU A 130 -11.27 -2.13 -5.77
N LYS A 131 -12.59 -2.36 -5.92
CA LYS A 131 -13.24 -2.69 -7.19
C LYS A 131 -13.77 -1.46 -7.93
N GLU A 132 -13.87 -0.31 -7.26
CA GLU A 132 -14.48 0.90 -7.81
C GLU A 132 -13.64 2.14 -7.47
N ASN A 133 -13.14 2.85 -8.48
CA ASN A 133 -12.25 4.00 -8.32
C ASN A 133 -12.95 5.29 -7.84
N LYS A 134 -14.06 5.18 -7.07
CA LYS A 134 -14.75 6.32 -6.47
C LYS A 134 -14.93 6.09 -4.96
N PRO A 135 -14.81 7.15 -4.13
CA PRO A 135 -15.13 7.04 -2.73
C PRO A 135 -16.62 6.74 -2.57
N LEU A 136 -16.96 5.83 -1.65
CA LEU A 136 -18.34 5.50 -1.28
C LEU A 136 -18.95 6.59 -0.40
#